data_AF-A0A435YGR1-F1
#
_entry.id   AF-A0A435YGR1-F1
#
_cell.length_a   1.000
_cell.length_b   1.000
_cell.length_c   1.000
_cell.angle_alpha   90.00
_cell.angle_beta   90.00
_cell.angle_gamma   90.00
#
_symmetry.space_group_name_H-M   'P 1'
#
loop_
_entity.id
_entity.type
_entity.pdbx_description
1 polymer ?
#
loop_
_entity_poly.entity_id
_entity_poly.type
_entity_poly.pdbx_seq_one_letter_code
_entity_poly.pdbx_strand_id
1 'polypeptide(L)'
;GINPYALGLDMMQDIQRISTKPTAEDRDWFPDMADQGNWREVLLDAWAEHRDESFIRQYLSPALIRKWRFFVLGDAADQPHCLVASIHDERGYAKIRAALANSYDLGANRPDIQVVDVDLLGDRHLRLQHKVNDGILLEDASRDATLRHIRRLWGYEVSLAAMDAETGATIHERSTSQIAG
;
A
#
# COMPACT_ATOMS: atom_id res chain seq x y z
N GLY A 1 3.16 10.43 -11.00
CA GLY A 1 2.28 9.46 -10.31
C GLY A 1 1.22 8.99 -11.28
N ILE A 2 0.75 7.75 -11.12
CA ILE A 2 -0.35 7.18 -11.92
C ILE A 2 -1.67 7.70 -11.34
N ASN A 3 -2.64 8.06 -12.20
CA ASN A 3 -3.98 8.40 -11.73
C ASN A 3 -4.73 7.09 -11.36
N PRO A 4 -5.04 6.84 -10.07
CA PRO A 4 -5.68 5.59 -9.63
C PRO A 4 -7.02 5.34 -10.32
N TYR A 5 -7.82 6.38 -10.55
CA TYR A 5 -9.14 6.25 -11.17
C TYR A 5 -9.04 5.87 -12.65
N ALA A 6 -8.03 6.39 -13.35
CA ALA A 6 -7.79 6.04 -14.74
C ALA A 6 -7.32 4.58 -14.87
N LEU A 7 -6.42 4.15 -13.98
CA LEU A 7 -5.99 2.75 -13.92
C LEU A 7 -7.16 1.81 -13.58
N GLY A 8 -7.95 2.16 -12.55
CA GLY A 8 -9.12 1.39 -12.16
C GLY A 8 -10.15 1.25 -13.29
N LEU A 9 -10.43 2.34 -14.02
CA LEU A 9 -11.32 2.30 -15.19
C LEU A 9 -10.81 1.35 -16.28
N ASP A 10 -9.53 1.46 -16.60
CA ASP A 10 -8.90 0.59 -17.60
C ASP A 10 -8.92 -0.88 -17.18
N MET A 11 -8.71 -1.18 -15.89
CA MET A 11 -8.83 -2.54 -15.34
C MET A 11 -10.24 -3.09 -15.48
N MET A 12 -11.28 -2.30 -15.18
CA MET A 12 -12.67 -2.74 -15.33
C MET A 12 -13.04 -3.01 -16.79
N GLN A 13 -12.60 -2.15 -17.71
CA GLN A 13 -12.77 -2.35 -19.15
C GLN A 13 -12.03 -3.60 -19.64
N ASP A 14 -10.86 -3.88 -19.08
CA ASP A 14 -10.06 -5.03 -19.47
C ASP A 14 -10.66 -6.34 -18.94
N ILE A 15 -11.20 -6.38 -17.72
CA ILE A 15 -11.99 -7.51 -17.20
C ILE A 15 -13.16 -7.83 -18.14
N GLN A 16 -13.90 -6.82 -18.57
CA GLN A 16 -14.98 -6.98 -19.57
C GLN A 16 -14.44 -7.55 -20.89
N ARG A 17 -13.31 -7.04 -21.39
CA ARG A 17 -12.68 -7.52 -22.62
C ARG A 17 -12.23 -8.97 -22.49
N ILE A 18 -11.56 -9.35 -21.41
CA ILE A 18 -11.06 -10.72 -21.17
C ILE A 18 -12.22 -11.70 -21.12
N SER A 19 -13.31 -11.34 -20.44
CA SER A 19 -14.47 -12.22 -20.33
C SER A 19 -15.23 -12.41 -21.66
N THR A 20 -15.24 -11.39 -22.53
CA THR A 20 -16.06 -11.40 -23.76
C THR A 20 -15.28 -11.67 -25.05
N LYS A 21 -14.00 -11.29 -25.09
CA LYS A 21 -13.10 -11.37 -26.25
C LYS A 21 -11.65 -11.61 -25.81
N PRO A 22 -11.35 -12.74 -25.14
CA PRO A 22 -10.00 -13.02 -24.67
C PRO A 22 -9.05 -13.39 -25.81
N THR A 23 -7.81 -12.92 -25.68
CA THR A 23 -6.66 -13.40 -26.45
C THR A 23 -6.16 -14.72 -25.89
N ALA A 24 -5.18 -15.36 -26.54
CA ALA A 24 -4.55 -16.57 -26.00
C ALA A 24 -3.89 -16.29 -24.63
N GLU A 25 -3.17 -15.17 -24.51
CA GLU A 25 -2.54 -14.75 -23.26
C GLU A 25 -3.56 -14.53 -22.14
N ASP A 26 -4.74 -13.98 -22.42
CA ASP A 26 -5.76 -13.79 -21.38
C ASP A 26 -6.30 -15.12 -20.84
N ARG A 27 -6.34 -16.17 -21.67
CA ARG A 27 -6.76 -17.52 -21.24
C ARG A 27 -5.72 -18.17 -20.34
N ASP A 28 -4.44 -17.96 -20.64
CA ASP A 28 -3.34 -18.47 -19.83
C ASP A 28 -3.29 -17.78 -18.46
N TRP A 29 -3.55 -16.47 -18.42
CA TRP A 29 -3.47 -15.66 -17.20
C TRP A 29 -4.72 -15.63 -16.35
N PHE A 30 -5.89 -15.71 -16.98
CA PHE A 30 -7.19 -15.61 -16.32
C PHE A 30 -8.12 -16.75 -16.75
N PRO A 31 -7.75 -18.01 -16.53
CA PRO A 31 -8.52 -19.16 -17.01
C PRO A 31 -9.94 -19.19 -16.43
N ASP A 32 -10.11 -18.69 -15.20
CA ASP A 32 -11.40 -18.65 -14.50
C ASP A 32 -12.30 -17.46 -14.91
N MET A 33 -11.84 -16.58 -15.79
CA MET A 33 -12.58 -15.40 -16.24
C MET A 33 -12.73 -15.34 -17.76
N ALA A 34 -11.74 -15.85 -18.50
CA ALA A 34 -11.73 -15.86 -19.95
C ALA A 34 -12.90 -16.71 -20.51
N ASP A 35 -13.54 -16.21 -21.56
CA ASP A 35 -14.63 -16.86 -22.30
C ASP A 35 -15.92 -17.14 -21.49
N GLN A 36 -16.03 -16.66 -20.24
CA GLN A 36 -17.22 -16.87 -19.42
C GLN A 36 -18.37 -15.89 -19.72
N GLY A 37 -18.07 -14.71 -20.28
CA GLY A 37 -19.06 -13.65 -20.57
C GLY A 37 -19.71 -12.99 -19.33
N ASN A 38 -19.45 -13.48 -18.13
CA ASN A 38 -20.01 -13.03 -16.84
C ASN A 38 -19.16 -11.94 -16.15
N TRP A 39 -18.49 -11.08 -16.91
CA TRP A 39 -17.66 -9.98 -16.38
C TRP A 39 -18.32 -9.12 -15.29
N ARG A 40 -19.65 -8.98 -15.31
CA ARG A 40 -20.37 -8.23 -14.26
C ARG A 40 -20.30 -8.92 -12.91
N GLU A 41 -20.44 -10.25 -12.86
CA GLU A 41 -20.31 -11.02 -11.63
C GLU A 41 -18.89 -10.90 -11.10
N VAL A 42 -17.89 -11.09 -11.98
CA VAL A 42 -16.47 -10.93 -11.61
C VAL A 42 -16.17 -9.55 -11.04
N LEU A 43 -16.74 -8.47 -11.60
CA LEU A 43 -16.58 -7.12 -11.05
C LEU A 43 -17.31 -6.93 -9.72
N LEU A 44 -18.51 -7.47 -9.58
CA LEU A 44 -19.29 -7.38 -8.34
C LEU A 44 -18.57 -8.10 -7.19
N ASP A 45 -18.08 -9.31 -7.45
CA ASP A 45 -17.27 -10.08 -6.50
C ASP A 45 -15.98 -9.31 -6.19
N ALA A 46 -15.29 -8.82 -7.23
CA ALA A 46 -14.06 -8.08 -7.01
C ALA A 46 -14.25 -6.83 -6.13
N TRP A 47 -15.37 -6.12 -6.23
CA TRP A 47 -15.67 -5.00 -5.34
C TRP A 47 -16.14 -5.39 -3.95
N ALA A 48 -16.79 -6.55 -3.81
CA ALA A 48 -17.26 -7.06 -2.53
C ALA A 48 -16.10 -7.63 -1.68
N GLU A 49 -15.19 -8.37 -2.32
CA GLU A 49 -14.13 -9.12 -1.64
C GLU A 49 -12.76 -8.43 -1.63
N HIS A 50 -12.49 -7.48 -2.53
CA HIS A 50 -11.14 -6.91 -2.67
C HIS A 50 -11.08 -5.40 -2.39
N ARG A 51 -10.07 -5.00 -1.61
CA ARG A 51 -9.62 -3.60 -1.48
C ARG A 51 -8.63 -3.26 -2.61
N ASP A 52 -8.41 -1.95 -2.85
CA ASP A 52 -7.64 -1.39 -3.98
C ASP A 52 -6.35 -2.16 -4.33
N GLU A 53 -5.55 -2.54 -3.34
CA GLU A 53 -4.33 -3.33 -3.53
C GLU A 53 -4.62 -4.73 -4.09
N SER A 54 -5.49 -5.50 -3.44
CA SER A 54 -5.84 -6.86 -3.86
C SER A 54 -6.48 -6.88 -5.25
N PHE A 55 -7.19 -5.82 -5.63
CA PHE A 55 -7.73 -5.68 -6.98
C PHE A 55 -6.63 -5.61 -8.04
N ILE A 56 -5.59 -4.78 -7.81
CA ILE A 56 -4.40 -4.71 -8.68
C ILE A 56 -3.66 -6.05 -8.67
N ARG A 57 -3.47 -6.64 -7.49
CA ARG A 57 -2.79 -7.94 -7.37
C ARG A 57 -3.50 -9.00 -8.16
N GLN A 58 -4.82 -9.04 -8.22
CA GLN A 58 -5.59 -10.14 -8.81
C GLN A 58 -5.89 -9.92 -10.30
N TYR A 59 -6.23 -8.70 -10.72
CA TYR A 59 -6.83 -8.46 -12.04
C TYR A 59 -6.01 -7.62 -13.02
N LEU A 60 -4.83 -7.10 -12.63
CA LEU A 60 -3.99 -6.35 -13.58
C LEU A 60 -3.38 -7.28 -14.63
N SER A 61 -3.81 -7.13 -15.88
CA SER A 61 -3.38 -7.99 -16.99
C SER A 61 -2.03 -7.59 -17.60
N PRO A 62 -1.33 -8.54 -18.24
CA PRO A 62 -0.16 -8.24 -19.08
C PRO A 62 -0.45 -7.19 -20.17
N ALA A 63 -1.64 -7.23 -20.77
CA ALA A 63 -2.07 -6.29 -21.79
C ALA A 63 -2.11 -4.85 -21.26
N LEU A 64 -2.67 -4.64 -20.07
CA LEU A 64 -2.68 -3.33 -19.42
C LEU A 64 -1.29 -2.88 -18.98
N ILE A 65 -0.46 -3.80 -18.46
CA ILE A 65 0.93 -3.49 -18.11
C ILE A 65 1.69 -2.94 -19.33
N ARG A 66 1.51 -3.54 -20.51
CA ARG A 66 2.07 -3.03 -21.77
C ARG A 66 1.44 -1.70 -22.19
N LYS A 67 0.11 -1.56 -22.11
CA LYS A 67 -0.63 -0.33 -22.46
C LYS A 67 -0.13 0.88 -21.66
N TRP A 68 0.03 0.70 -20.35
CA TRP A 68 0.48 1.72 -19.42
C TRP A 68 2.00 1.85 -19.34
N ARG A 69 2.73 0.93 -20.00
CA ARG A 69 4.20 0.86 -19.99
C ARG A 69 4.76 0.76 -18.56
N PHE A 70 4.14 -0.04 -17.71
CA PHE A 70 4.66 -0.25 -16.36
C PHE A 70 5.97 -1.04 -16.41
N PHE A 71 6.92 -0.60 -15.59
CA PHE A 71 8.19 -1.27 -15.36
C PHE A 71 8.53 -1.12 -13.88
N VAL A 72 9.25 -2.10 -13.33
CA VAL A 72 9.80 -2.03 -11.98
C VAL A 72 11.29 -1.77 -12.13
N LEU A 73 11.79 -0.74 -11.43
CA LEU A 73 13.22 -0.55 -11.26
C LEU A 73 13.68 -1.57 -10.20
N GLY A 74 14.43 -2.58 -10.63
CA GLY A 74 15.11 -3.45 -9.69
C GLY A 74 16.26 -2.68 -9.07
N ASP A 75 16.28 -2.57 -7.75
CA ASP A 75 17.41 -1.99 -7.03
C ASP A 75 18.56 -3.00 -7.03
N ALA A 76 19.36 -2.94 -8.09
CA ALA A 76 20.66 -3.58 -8.17
C ALA A 76 21.68 -2.45 -8.04
N ALA A 77 22.05 -2.13 -6.79
CA ALA A 77 23.00 -1.07 -6.42
C ALA A 77 24.40 -1.22 -7.07
N ASP A 78 24.63 -2.32 -7.81
CA ASP A 78 25.86 -2.66 -8.52
C ASP A 78 25.77 -2.54 -10.06
N GLN A 79 24.63 -2.12 -10.64
CA GLN A 79 24.47 -2.05 -12.09
C GLN A 79 24.42 -0.61 -12.65
N PRO A 80 25.40 -0.19 -13.48
CA PRO A 80 25.52 1.18 -13.99
C PRO A 80 24.50 1.55 -15.08
N HIS A 81 23.62 0.63 -15.48
CA HIS A 81 22.63 0.84 -16.54
C HIS A 81 21.27 0.25 -16.12
N CYS A 82 20.23 1.07 -16.07
CA CYS A 82 18.84 0.59 -16.01
C CYS A 82 18.51 -0.14 -17.32
N LEU A 83 18.73 -1.45 -17.34
CA LEU A 83 18.24 -2.31 -18.40
C LEU A 83 16.71 -2.32 -18.35
N VAL A 84 16.08 -1.52 -19.22
CA VAL A 84 14.68 -1.72 -19.65
C VAL A 84 14.66 -2.96 -20.54
N ALA A 85 15.13 -4.09 -20.00
CA ALA A 85 15.24 -5.34 -20.73
C ALA A 85 13.87 -5.99 -20.71
N SER A 86 13.01 -5.62 -21.66
CA SER A 86 11.98 -6.49 -22.23
C SER A 86 11.36 -7.49 -21.24
N ILE A 87 10.87 -7.01 -20.08
CA ILE A 87 10.37 -7.87 -19.00
C ILE A 87 8.90 -8.23 -19.31
N HIS A 88 8.71 -8.85 -20.46
CA HIS A 88 7.43 -9.28 -21.01
C HIS A 88 7.34 -10.81 -21.01
N ASP A 89 7.79 -11.43 -19.91
CA ASP A 89 7.59 -12.82 -19.56
C ASP A 89 6.69 -12.95 -18.32
N GLU A 90 6.22 -14.16 -18.00
CA GLU A 90 5.30 -14.38 -16.89
C GLU A 90 5.84 -13.89 -15.54
N ARG A 91 7.15 -14.08 -15.32
CA ARG A 91 7.83 -13.66 -14.10
C ARG A 91 7.92 -12.14 -13.99
N GLY A 92 8.08 -11.43 -15.10
CA GLY A 92 8.07 -9.98 -15.18
C GLY A 92 6.74 -9.35 -14.77
N TYR A 93 5.65 -9.87 -15.35
CA TYR A 93 4.31 -9.38 -15.05
C TYR A 93 3.91 -9.62 -13.58
N ALA A 94 4.28 -10.77 -13.02
CA ALA A 94 4.07 -11.05 -11.60
C ALA A 94 4.79 -10.03 -10.70
N LYS A 95 6.05 -9.71 -11.01
CA LYS A 95 6.83 -8.69 -10.27
C LYS A 95 6.21 -7.30 -10.38
N ILE A 96 5.78 -6.89 -11.57
CA ILE A 96 5.15 -5.59 -11.80
C ILE A 96 3.83 -5.49 -11.02
N ARG A 97 2.98 -6.53 -11.04
CA ARG A 97 1.74 -6.60 -10.26
C ARG A 97 2.01 -6.45 -8.77
N ALA A 98 2.95 -7.22 -8.23
CA ALA A 98 3.30 -7.18 -6.81
C ALA A 98 3.80 -5.80 -6.39
N ALA A 99 4.73 -5.21 -7.15
CA ALA A 99 5.28 -3.90 -6.85
C ALA A 99 4.22 -2.78 -6.95
N LEU A 100 3.39 -2.79 -7.99
CA LEU A 100 2.34 -1.79 -8.16
C LEU A 100 1.30 -1.90 -7.06
N ALA A 101 0.86 -3.12 -6.75
CA ALA A 101 -0.07 -3.35 -5.65
C ALA A 101 0.48 -2.82 -4.32
N ASN A 102 1.72 -3.19 -3.96
CA ASN A 102 2.35 -2.70 -2.72
C ASN A 102 2.40 -1.16 -2.68
N SER A 103 2.63 -0.50 -3.82
CA SER A 103 2.63 0.98 -3.87
C SER A 103 1.23 1.60 -3.64
N TYR A 104 0.17 0.84 -3.96
CA TYR A 104 -1.23 1.21 -3.78
C TYR A 104 -1.85 0.63 -2.50
N ASP A 105 -1.09 -0.13 -1.71
CA ASP A 105 -1.52 -0.52 -0.37
C ASP A 105 -1.57 0.74 0.50
N LEU A 106 -2.77 1.31 0.56
CA LEU A 106 -3.12 2.41 1.44
C LEU A 106 -2.91 2.05 2.92
N GLY A 107 -2.80 0.76 3.27
CA GLY A 107 -2.45 0.24 4.59
C GLY A 107 -0.95 0.36 4.90
N ALA A 108 -0.07 -0.05 3.98
CA ALA A 108 1.38 0.03 4.17
C ALA A 108 1.89 1.48 4.37
N ASN A 109 1.25 2.46 3.74
CA ASN A 109 1.62 3.88 3.85
C ASN A 109 0.88 4.65 4.95
N ARG A 110 -0.02 4.01 5.70
CA ARG A 110 -0.68 4.66 6.84
C ARG A 110 0.13 4.43 8.11
N PRO A 111 0.49 5.50 8.83
CA PRO A 111 1.15 5.32 10.11
C PRO A 111 0.23 4.59 11.08
N ASP A 112 0.68 3.42 11.53
CA ASP A 112 0.04 2.62 12.58
C ASP A 112 0.42 3.25 13.93
N ILE A 113 -0.50 3.98 14.54
CA ILE A 113 -0.34 4.59 15.88
C ILE A 113 -1.34 3.93 16.83
N GLN A 114 -0.82 3.30 17.87
CA GLN A 114 -1.60 2.53 18.84
C GLN A 114 -1.45 3.11 20.24
N VAL A 115 -2.51 3.04 21.03
CA VAL A 115 -2.43 3.29 22.48
C VAL A 115 -1.91 2.01 23.12
N VAL A 116 -0.79 2.10 23.82
CA VAL A 116 -0.16 0.94 24.46
C VAL A 116 -0.30 0.93 25.98
N ASP A 117 -0.43 2.10 26.59
CA ASP A 117 -0.55 2.22 28.04
C ASP A 117 -1.18 3.57 28.43
N VAL A 118 -1.80 3.60 29.62
CA VAL A 118 -2.35 4.80 30.24
C VAL A 118 -2.26 4.71 31.76
N ASP A 119 -1.62 5.70 32.39
CA ASP A 119 -1.51 5.76 33.86
C ASP A 119 -2.74 6.42 34.51
N LEU A 120 -3.84 5.68 34.65
CA LEU A 120 -5.08 6.22 35.22
C LEU A 120 -4.99 6.59 36.71
N LEU A 121 -4.00 6.06 37.44
CA LEU A 121 -3.90 6.21 38.91
C LEU A 121 -2.91 7.31 39.31
N GLY A 122 -1.95 7.64 38.45
CA GLY A 122 -0.98 8.71 38.67
C GLY A 122 -1.28 9.95 37.83
N ASP A 123 -0.38 10.26 36.90
CA ASP A 123 -0.38 11.52 36.15
C ASP A 123 -1.27 11.51 34.89
N ARG A 124 -1.90 10.37 34.59
CA ARG A 124 -2.73 10.17 33.39
C ARG A 124 -1.93 10.32 32.11
N HIS A 125 -0.64 10.01 32.13
CA HIS A 125 0.19 9.98 30.93
C HIS A 125 -0.32 8.91 29.96
N LEU A 126 -0.66 9.32 28.73
CA LEU A 126 -1.03 8.45 27.63
C LEU A 126 0.20 8.10 26.80
N ARG A 127 0.48 6.79 26.65
CA ARG A 127 1.62 6.31 25.87
C ARG A 127 1.13 5.70 24.56
N LEU A 128 1.64 6.27 23.46
CA LEU A 128 1.38 5.84 22.11
C LEU A 128 2.62 5.13 21.55
N GLN A 129 2.39 4.17 20.66
CA GLN A 129 3.43 3.52 19.89
C GLN A 129 3.13 3.66 18.41
N HIS A 130 4.15 4.00 17.62
CA HIS A 130 4.13 3.90 16.17
C HIS A 130 5.02 2.75 15.71
N LYS A 131 4.51 1.83 14.89
CA LYS A 131 5.31 0.79 14.25
C LYS A 131 5.90 1.31 12.94
N VAL A 132 7.21 1.34 12.86
CA VAL A 132 7.97 1.75 11.68
C VAL A 132 8.15 0.53 10.78
N ASN A 133 7.38 0.49 9.69
CA ASN A 133 7.54 -0.50 8.63
C ASN A 133 8.45 0.09 7.54
N ASP A 134 9.34 -0.73 6.97
CA ASP A 134 10.22 -0.35 5.85
C ASP A 134 11.07 0.92 6.08
N GLY A 135 11.38 1.24 7.35
CA GLY A 135 12.14 2.43 7.73
C GLY A 135 11.42 3.77 7.53
N ILE A 136 10.11 3.75 7.24
CA ILE A 136 9.32 4.96 6.99
C ILE A 136 8.94 5.61 8.32
N LEU A 137 9.59 6.73 8.64
CA LEU A 137 9.31 7.52 9.84
C LEU A 137 8.18 8.53 9.62
N LEU A 138 7.49 8.88 10.71
CA LEU A 138 6.59 10.03 10.74
C LEU A 138 7.36 11.33 10.51
N GLU A 139 6.85 12.19 9.63
CA GLU A 139 7.36 13.55 9.46
C GLU A 139 7.21 14.35 10.77
N ASP A 140 8.29 15.00 11.21
CA ASP A 140 8.36 15.71 12.48
C ASP A 140 7.23 16.72 12.71
N ALA A 141 6.92 17.55 11.71
CA ALA A 141 5.90 18.59 11.82
C ALA A 141 4.49 18.00 11.97
N SER A 142 4.15 17.01 11.14
CA SER A 142 2.87 16.30 11.16
C SER A 142 2.70 15.45 12.42
N ARG A 143 3.78 14.80 12.89
CA ARG A 143 3.84 14.08 14.17
C ARG A 143 3.54 15.02 15.33
N ASP A 144 4.26 16.15 15.41
CA ASP A 144 4.12 17.09 16.51
C ASP A 144 2.73 17.75 16.53
N ALA A 145 2.15 18.04 15.36
CA ALA A 145 0.76 18.51 15.25
C ALA A 145 -0.26 17.47 15.75
N THR A 146 -0.07 16.20 15.40
CA THR A 146 -0.90 15.08 15.85
C THR A 146 -0.82 14.92 17.37
N LEU A 147 0.38 14.95 17.95
CA LEU A 147 0.58 14.85 19.41
C LEU A 147 -0.08 16.01 20.16
N ARG A 148 0.05 17.25 19.66
CA ARG A 148 -0.65 18.40 20.22
C ARG A 148 -2.17 18.22 20.19
N HIS A 149 -2.71 17.69 19.09
CA HIS A 149 -4.14 17.44 18.96
C HIS A 149 -4.63 16.37 19.95
N ILE A 150 -3.90 15.25 20.08
CA ILE A 150 -4.24 14.18 21.01
C ILE A 150 -4.18 14.69 22.45
N ARG A 151 -3.13 15.42 22.84
CA ARG A 151 -3.05 16.06 24.16
C ARG A 151 -4.20 17.00 24.44
N ARG A 152 -4.65 17.78 23.45
CA ARG A 152 -5.81 18.66 23.59
C ARG A 152 -7.10 17.88 23.87
N LEU A 153 -7.27 16.70 23.26
CA LEU A 153 -8.43 15.84 23.50
C LEU A 153 -8.34 15.10 24.85
N TRP A 154 -7.14 14.62 25.19
CA TRP A 154 -6.88 13.83 26.39
C TRP A 154 -6.79 14.68 27.67
N GLY A 155 -6.23 15.88 27.57
CA GLY A 155 -6.06 16.84 28.66
C GLY A 155 -4.78 16.68 29.49
N TYR A 156 -4.04 15.57 29.31
CA TYR A 156 -2.81 15.26 30.04
C TYR A 156 -1.63 15.01 29.09
N GLU A 157 -0.47 14.70 29.65
CA GLU A 157 0.75 14.43 28.90
C GLU A 157 0.56 13.23 27.94
N VAL A 158 1.18 13.32 26.76
CA VAL A 158 1.15 12.25 25.75
C VAL A 158 2.58 12.03 25.24
N SER A 159 3.01 10.78 25.14
CA SER A 159 4.25 10.43 24.42
C SER A 159 3.99 9.43 23.30
N LEU A 160 4.86 9.45 22.30
CA LEU A 160 4.85 8.55 21.15
C LEU A 160 6.24 7.96 20.95
N ALA A 161 6.33 6.65 21.12
CA ALA A 161 7.53 5.88 20.80
C ALA A 161 7.44 5.31 19.38
N ALA A 162 8.42 5.62 18.53
CA ALA A 162 8.62 4.93 17.27
C ALA A 162 9.39 3.63 17.55
N MET A 163 8.79 2.49 17.19
CA MET A 163 9.41 1.17 17.33
C MET A 163 9.61 0.53 15.97
N ASP A 164 10.78 -0.07 15.80
CA ASP A 164 11.10 -0.87 14.63
C ASP A 164 10.19 -2.11 14.57
N ALA A 165 9.54 -2.34 13.42
CA ALA A 165 8.55 -3.40 13.30
C ALA A 165 9.14 -4.82 13.34
N GLU A 166 10.42 -4.99 12.95
CA GLU A 166 11.07 -6.30 12.91
C GLU A 166 11.69 -6.67 14.25
N THR A 167 12.38 -5.72 14.87
CA THR A 167 13.17 -5.95 16.09
C THR A 167 12.41 -5.58 17.37
N GLY A 168 11.34 -4.78 17.26
CA GLY A 168 10.63 -4.23 18.41
C GLY A 168 11.43 -3.19 19.20
N ALA A 169 12.62 -2.80 18.71
CA ALA A 169 13.46 -1.83 19.38
C ALA A 169 12.86 -0.42 19.29
N THR A 170 12.97 0.35 20.37
CA THR A 170 12.59 1.76 20.34
C THR A 170 13.65 2.55 19.56
N ILE A 171 13.23 3.20 18.47
CA ILE A 171 14.08 4.04 17.63
C ILE A 171 14.22 5.42 18.28
N HIS A 172 13.09 6.03 18.59
CA HIS A 172 13.02 7.32 19.29
C HIS A 172 11.67 7.50 19.99
N GLU A 173 11.63 8.39 20.97
CA GLU A 173 10.40 8.79 21.66
C GLU A 173 10.24 10.31 21.62
N ARG A 174 9.00 10.76 21.43
CA ARG A 174 8.62 12.17 21.43
C ARG A 174 7.46 12.40 22.40
N SER A 175 7.64 13.33 23.33
CA SER A 175 6.62 13.71 24.31
C SER A 175 6.12 15.14 24.06
N THR A 176 4.85 15.40 24.39
CA THR A 176 4.25 16.73 24.22
C THR A 176 4.91 17.83 25.04
N SER A 177 5.54 17.50 26.16
CA SER A 177 6.36 18.39 26.98
C SER A 177 7.61 18.90 26.25
N GLN A 178 8.09 18.16 25.24
CA GLN A 178 9.27 18.48 24.43
C GLN A 178 8.91 19.25 23.15
N ILE A 179 7.62 19.36 22.83
CA ILE A 179 7.11 20.11 21.69
C ILE A 179 6.83 21.52 22.19
N ALA A 180 7.69 22.48 21.84
CA ALA A 180 7.43 23.89 22.15
C ALA A 180 6.05 24.31 21.61
N GLY A 181 5.30 25.02 22.45
CA GLY A 181 3.90 25.42 22.22
C GLY A 181 3.69 26.25 20.97
#